data_AF-A0A352VT28-F1
#
_entry.id   AF-A0A352VT28-F1
#
_cell.length_a   1.000
_cell.length_b   1.000
_cell.length_c   1.000
_cell.angle_alpha   90.00
_cell.angle_beta   90.00
_cell.angle_gamma   90.00
#
_symmetry.space_group_name_H-M   'P 1'
#
loop_
_entity.id
_entity.type
_entity.pdbx_description
1 polymer ?
#
loop_
_entity_poly.entity_id
_entity_poly.type
_entity_poly.pdbx_seq_one_letter_code
_entity_poly.pdbx_strand_id
1 'polypeptide(L)'
;MRAREGWDRSSFDFGSYKVIKSSPNKVHAEIGFSRYRADGTAYRTSRVFYVLTKRDDHWGVQLRTSAASPADLGAEERAEIVDAARQAVLDFFTAFIHKRRGRRGGGVEPPSCFHDTGRRLLGGRGRWGWAAAEFRPDAAA
;
A
#
# COMPACT_ATOMS: atom_id res chain seq x y z
N MET A 1 -16.76 8.49 -13.52
CA MET A 1 -16.13 9.47 -12.62
C MET A 1 -14.97 10.19 -13.32
N ARG A 2 -13.92 9.51 -13.80
CA ARG A 2 -12.74 10.14 -14.45
C ARG A 2 -13.01 10.95 -15.71
N ALA A 3 -13.88 10.48 -16.60
CA ALA A 3 -14.25 11.23 -17.82
C ALA A 3 -14.97 12.57 -17.52
N ARG A 4 -15.66 12.68 -16.38
CA ARG A 4 -16.32 13.93 -15.95
C ARG A 4 -15.33 14.98 -15.43
N GLU A 5 -14.13 14.57 -15.05
CA GLU A 5 -13.07 15.46 -14.54
C GLU A 5 -12.12 15.94 -15.66
N GLY A 6 -12.38 15.54 -16.91
CA GLY A 6 -11.49 15.82 -18.04
C GLY A 6 -10.15 15.08 -17.95
N TRP A 7 -10.11 13.92 -17.29
CA TRP A 7 -8.90 13.10 -17.19
C TRP A 7 -8.43 12.63 -18.57
N ASP A 8 -7.17 12.89 -18.88
CA ASP A 8 -6.47 12.42 -20.08
C ASP A 8 -5.39 11.39 -19.71
N ARG A 9 -4.47 11.78 -18.82
CA ARG A 9 -3.36 10.91 -18.39
C ARG A 9 -3.03 11.04 -16.92
N SER A 10 -2.25 10.08 -16.44
CA SER A 10 -1.63 10.09 -15.11
C SER A 10 -0.14 9.86 -15.21
N SER A 11 0.63 10.48 -14.33
CA SER A 11 2.08 10.31 -14.25
C SER A 11 2.52 10.00 -12.83
N PHE A 12 3.64 9.30 -12.72
CA PHE A 12 4.42 9.25 -11.50
C PHE A 12 5.41 10.41 -11.48
N ASP A 13 5.47 11.11 -10.35
CA ASP A 13 6.34 12.26 -10.16
C ASP A 13 7.53 11.82 -9.30
N PHE A 14 8.52 11.16 -9.94
CA PHE A 14 9.66 10.55 -9.25
C PHE A 14 10.59 11.56 -8.56
N GLY A 15 10.50 12.86 -8.87
CA GLY A 15 11.19 13.90 -8.09
C GLY A 15 10.76 13.95 -6.61
N SER A 16 9.59 13.38 -6.29
CA SER A 16 9.08 13.23 -4.91
C SER A 16 9.15 11.79 -4.39
N TYR A 17 9.86 10.91 -5.08
CA TYR A 17 10.01 9.52 -4.68
C TYR A 17 10.83 9.41 -3.39
N LYS A 18 10.27 8.77 -2.37
CA LYS A 18 10.92 8.57 -1.08
C LYS A 18 10.77 7.13 -0.60
N VAL A 19 11.89 6.46 -0.40
CA VAL A 19 11.91 5.17 0.30
C VAL A 19 11.82 5.42 1.81
N ILE A 20 10.83 4.81 2.45
CA ILE A 20 10.58 4.92 3.89
C ILE A 20 11.22 3.76 4.65
N LYS A 21 11.07 2.53 4.14
CA LYS A 21 11.72 1.31 4.64
C LYS A 21 12.00 0.36 3.49
N SER A 22 13.08 -0.40 3.57
CA SER A 22 13.44 -1.38 2.53
C SER A 22 14.11 -2.63 3.09
N SER A 23 14.06 -3.67 2.28
CA SER A 23 14.74 -4.96 2.41
C SER A 23 14.94 -5.52 0.98
N PRO A 24 15.72 -6.60 0.78
CA PRO A 24 15.99 -7.13 -0.56
C PRO A 24 14.75 -7.49 -1.39
N ASN A 25 13.64 -7.86 -0.72
CA ASN A 25 12.41 -8.31 -1.37
C ASN A 25 11.18 -7.48 -0.99
N LYS A 26 11.33 -6.35 -0.28
CA LYS A 26 10.21 -5.49 0.11
C LYS A 26 10.63 -4.04 0.25
N VAL A 27 9.85 -3.14 -0.34
CA VAL A 27 10.07 -1.69 -0.28
C VAL A 27 8.77 -1.00 0.13
N HIS A 28 8.86 -0.07 1.07
CA HIS A 28 7.80 0.84 1.47
C HIS A 28 8.20 2.22 0.96
N ALA A 29 7.44 2.79 0.05
CA ALA A 29 7.78 4.04 -0.61
C ALA A 29 6.59 4.98 -0.69
N GLU A 30 6.88 6.27 -0.71
CA GLU A 30 5.96 7.33 -1.07
C GLU A 30 6.34 7.81 -2.48
N ILE A 31 5.37 7.89 -3.38
CA ILE A 31 5.58 8.28 -4.78
C ILE A 31 4.59 9.37 -5.14
N GLY A 32 5.07 10.47 -5.73
CA GLY A 32 4.19 11.48 -6.29
C GLY A 32 3.36 10.93 -7.45
N PHE A 33 2.11 11.37 -7.50
CA PHE A 33 1.15 10.95 -8.51
C PHE A 33 0.29 12.14 -8.94
N SER A 34 0.37 12.46 -10.22
CA SER A 34 -0.36 13.56 -10.83
C SER A 34 -1.33 13.09 -11.91
N ARG A 35 -2.45 13.81 -12.04
CA ARG A 35 -3.44 13.65 -13.10
C ARG A 35 -3.55 14.92 -13.91
N TYR A 36 -3.62 14.74 -15.22
CA TYR A 36 -3.62 15.82 -16.19
C TYR A 36 -4.89 15.79 -17.03
N ARG A 37 -5.28 16.99 -17.49
CA ARG A 37 -6.24 17.14 -18.58
C ARG A 37 -5.54 17.04 -19.94
N ALA A 38 -6.32 17.01 -21.01
CA ALA A 38 -5.83 16.94 -22.39
C ALA A 38 -4.94 18.15 -22.77
N ASP A 39 -5.18 19.31 -22.16
CA ASP A 39 -4.34 20.51 -22.32
C ASP A 39 -3.00 20.46 -21.57
N GLY A 40 -2.74 19.36 -20.86
CA GLY A 40 -1.53 19.17 -20.06
C GLY A 40 -1.58 19.80 -18.66
N THR A 41 -2.67 20.47 -18.27
CA THR A 41 -2.80 21.05 -16.93
C THR A 41 -3.01 19.95 -15.88
N ALA A 42 -2.21 19.99 -14.81
CA ALA A 42 -2.42 19.13 -13.66
C ALA A 42 -3.63 19.61 -12.87
N TYR A 43 -4.63 18.75 -12.68
CA TYR A 43 -5.80 19.09 -11.84
C TYR A 43 -5.77 18.38 -10.48
N ARG A 44 -4.87 17.40 -10.31
CA ARG A 44 -4.68 16.73 -9.03
C ARG A 44 -3.26 16.19 -8.92
N THR A 45 -2.57 16.58 -7.87
CA THR A 45 -1.25 16.07 -7.49
C THR A 45 -1.33 15.59 -6.04
N SER A 46 -0.76 14.42 -5.76
CA SER A 46 -0.81 13.80 -4.43
C SER A 46 0.40 12.91 -4.21
N ARG A 47 0.70 12.61 -2.95
CA ARG A 47 1.66 11.57 -2.57
C ARG A 47 0.90 10.27 -2.28
N VAL A 48 1.38 9.17 -2.84
CA VAL A 48 0.73 7.86 -2.72
C VAL A 48 1.72 6.89 -2.08
N PHE A 49 1.26 6.20 -1.03
CA PHE A 49 2.07 5.21 -0.35
C PHE A 49 1.92 3.83 -1.01
N TYR A 50 3.06 3.21 -1.29
CA TYR A 50 3.18 1.89 -1.89
C TYR A 50 3.95 0.94 -0.97
N VAL A 51 3.45 -0.30 -0.90
CA VAL A 51 4.22 -1.45 -0.44
C VAL A 51 4.47 -2.34 -1.65
N LEU A 52 5.74 -2.50 -2.01
CA LEU A 52 6.21 -3.29 -3.12
C LEU A 52 6.87 -4.56 -2.58
N THR A 53 6.58 -5.71 -3.18
CA THR A 53 7.19 -6.99 -2.79
C THR A 53 7.75 -7.73 -4.00
N LYS A 54 8.92 -8.35 -3.83
CA LYS A 54 9.54 -9.25 -4.81
C LYS A 54 9.21 -10.70 -4.47
N ARG A 55 8.64 -11.44 -5.41
CA ARG A 55 8.37 -12.89 -5.31
C ARG A 55 8.75 -13.56 -6.62
N ASP A 56 9.48 -14.67 -6.56
CA ASP A 56 9.94 -15.42 -7.73
C ASP A 56 10.65 -14.52 -8.76
N ASP A 57 11.52 -13.63 -8.25
CA ASP A 57 12.23 -12.59 -9.01
C ASP A 57 11.38 -11.45 -9.61
N HIS A 58 10.06 -11.47 -9.42
CA HIS A 58 9.13 -10.45 -9.92
C HIS A 58 8.69 -9.46 -8.83
N TRP A 59 8.74 -8.16 -9.14
CA TRP A 59 8.19 -7.12 -8.27
C TRP A 59 6.69 -6.90 -8.55
N GLY A 60 5.92 -6.74 -7.47
CA GLY A 60 4.50 -6.40 -7.54
C GLY A 60 4.08 -5.44 -6.43
N VAL A 61 2.93 -4.81 -6.63
CA VAL A 61 2.31 -3.93 -5.63
C VAL A 61 1.48 -4.77 -4.67
N GLN A 62 1.89 -4.82 -3.40
CA GLN A 62 1.14 -5.46 -2.32
C GLN A 62 0.06 -4.53 -1.77
N LEU A 63 0.37 -3.24 -1.63
CA LEU A 63 -0.57 -2.23 -1.13
C LEU A 63 -0.32 -0.91 -1.84
N ARG A 64 -1.41 -0.20 -2.13
CA ARG A 64 -1.42 1.18 -2.61
C ARG A 64 -2.49 1.94 -1.85
N THR A 65 -2.12 3.07 -1.24
CA THR A 65 -3.08 3.99 -0.63
C THR A 65 -2.80 5.42 -1.04
N SER A 66 -3.87 6.15 -1.37
CA SER A 66 -3.84 7.58 -1.66
C SER A 66 -4.41 8.39 -0.50
N ALA A 67 -4.37 7.86 0.73
CA ALA A 67 -4.62 8.65 1.93
C ALA A 67 -3.65 9.84 1.96
N ALA A 68 -4.07 10.95 2.57
CA ALA A 68 -3.22 12.12 2.70
C ALA A 68 -1.93 11.74 3.43
N SER A 69 -0.80 12.26 2.94
CA SER A 69 0.43 12.20 3.73
C SER A 69 0.21 13.06 4.96
N PRO A 70 0.71 12.68 6.16
CA PRO A 70 0.55 13.51 7.34
C PRO A 70 0.97 14.95 7.09
N ALA A 71 2.05 15.16 6.31
CA ALA A 71 2.54 16.47 5.85
C ALA A 71 1.42 17.38 5.30
N ASP A 72 0.44 16.82 4.62
CA ASP A 72 -0.61 17.55 3.90
C ASP A 72 -1.86 17.87 4.76
N LEU A 73 -1.88 17.50 6.05
CA LEU A 73 -3.01 17.70 6.97
C LEU A 73 -2.91 18.98 7.81
N GLY A 74 -4.01 19.45 8.40
CA GLY A 74 -3.96 20.51 9.42
C GLY A 74 -3.14 20.09 10.65
N ALA A 75 -2.58 21.04 11.41
CA ALA A 75 -1.76 20.71 12.58
C ALA A 75 -2.56 19.98 13.68
N GLU A 76 -3.77 20.45 13.96
CA GLU A 76 -4.70 19.87 14.93
C GLU A 76 -5.19 18.49 14.48
N GLU A 77 -5.77 18.40 13.28
CA GLU A 77 -6.21 17.13 12.67
C GLU A 77 -5.11 16.06 12.67
N ARG A 78 -3.89 16.47 12.32
CA ARG A 78 -2.72 15.59 12.35
C ARG A 78 -2.39 15.12 13.76
N ALA A 79 -2.42 16.00 14.76
CA ALA A 79 -2.14 15.64 16.14
C ALA A 79 -3.16 14.62 16.65
N GLU A 80 -4.45 14.85 16.42
CA GLU A 80 -5.53 13.93 16.79
C GLU A 80 -5.35 12.55 16.15
N ILE A 81 -5.09 12.50 14.83
CA ILE A 81 -4.88 11.24 14.11
C ILE A 81 -3.66 10.50 14.65
N VAL A 82 -2.56 11.22 14.90
CA VAL A 82 -1.32 10.62 15.41
C VAL A 82 -1.53 10.05 16.81
N ASP A 83 -2.21 10.78 17.69
CA ASP A 83 -2.49 10.33 19.05
C ASP A 83 -3.41 9.10 19.06
N ALA A 84 -4.49 9.12 18.27
CA ALA A 84 -5.38 7.97 18.13
C ALA A 84 -4.65 6.74 17.55
N ALA A 85 -3.83 6.93 16.52
CA ALA A 85 -3.05 5.84 15.92
C ALA A 85 -2.02 5.26 16.90
N ARG A 86 -1.37 6.12 17.70
CA ARG A 86 -0.43 5.69 18.73
C ARG A 86 -1.12 4.85 19.79
N GLN A 87 -2.28 5.28 20.26
CA GLN A 87 -3.06 4.54 21.26
C GLN A 87 -3.44 3.15 20.73
N ALA A 88 -3.95 3.06 19.50
CA ALA A 88 -4.30 1.79 18.88
C ALA A 88 -3.11 0.82 18.79
N VAL A 89 -1.90 1.32 18.50
CA VAL A 89 -0.68 0.49 18.48
C VAL A 89 -0.33 -0.02 19.88
N LEU A 90 -0.46 0.82 20.92
CA LEU A 90 -0.20 0.42 22.31
C LEU A 90 -1.22 -0.61 22.80
N ASP A 91 -2.49 -0.44 22.48
CA ASP A 91 -3.55 -1.39 22.83
C ASP A 91 -3.30 -2.75 22.17
N PHE A 92 -2.94 -2.74 20.88
CA PHE A 92 -2.54 -3.95 20.15
C PHE A 92 -1.35 -4.65 20.84
N PHE A 93 -0.30 -3.89 21.17
CA PHE A 93 0.91 -4.46 21.77
C PHE A 93 0.63 -5.05 23.15
N THR A 94 -0.18 -4.37 23.95
CA THR A 94 -0.64 -4.83 25.26
C THR A 94 -1.41 -6.15 25.13
N ALA A 95 -2.42 -6.20 24.26
CA ALA A 95 -3.18 -7.41 23.98
C ALA A 95 -2.29 -8.56 23.49
N PHE A 96 -1.31 -8.27 22.63
CA PHE A 96 -0.35 -9.24 22.13
C PHE A 96 0.50 -9.87 23.24
N ILE A 97 0.99 -9.06 24.20
CA ILE A 97 1.74 -9.55 25.35
C ILE A 97 0.88 -10.42 26.26
N HIS A 98 -0.34 -9.98 26.59
CA HIS A 98 -1.24 -10.73 27.47
C HIS A 98 -1.66 -12.07 26.84
N LYS A 99 -1.96 -12.09 25.53
CA LYS A 99 -2.26 -13.32 24.79
C LYS A 99 -1.10 -14.31 24.80
N ARG A 100 0.15 -13.84 24.76
CA ARG A 100 1.33 -14.71 24.86
C ARG A 100 1.60 -15.23 26.27
N ARG A 101 1.17 -14.53 27.32
CA ARG A 101 1.27 -15.02 28.71
C ARG A 101 0.23 -16.09 29.02
N GLY A 102 -0.98 -16.01 28.46
CA GLY A 102 -2.04 -17.02 28.63
C GLY A 102 -1.82 -18.34 27.88
N ARG A 103 -0.80 -18.44 27.01
CA ARG A 103 -0.56 -19.60 26.14
C ARG A 103 0.60 -20.50 26.62
N ARG A 104 1.14 -20.28 27.82
CA ARG A 104 2.17 -21.17 28.43
C ARG A 104 1.57 -22.35 29.21
N GLY A 105 0.25 -22.51 29.26
CA GLY A 105 -0.40 -23.71 29.81
C GLY A 105 -1.59 -24.10 28.93
N GLY A 106 -1.51 -25.27 28.29
CA GLY A 106 -2.60 -25.83 27.49
C GLY A 106 -2.38 -25.70 25.98
N GLY A 107 -2.01 -26.81 25.35
CA GLY A 107 -1.96 -26.94 23.90
C GLY A 107 -3.36 -26.74 23.31
N VAL A 108 -3.56 -25.61 22.66
CA VAL A 108 -4.62 -25.41 21.68
C VAL A 108 -3.97 -24.73 20.48
N GLU A 109 -4.15 -25.34 19.31
CA GLU A 109 -3.71 -24.85 18.02
C GLU A 109 -4.20 -23.40 17.79
N PRO A 110 -3.41 -22.51 17.19
CA PRO A 110 -3.88 -21.14 16.94
C PRO A 110 -5.01 -21.18 15.91
N PRO A 111 -6.03 -20.30 16.01
CA PRO A 111 -6.81 -19.99 14.82
C PRO A 111 -5.83 -19.43 13.77
N SER A 112 -5.74 -20.14 12.64
CA SER A 112 -4.92 -19.80 11.49
C SER A 112 -5.40 -18.49 10.88
N CYS A 113 -4.84 -17.37 11.32
CA CYS A 113 -5.00 -16.07 10.65
C CYS A 113 -3.69 -15.55 10.05
N PHE A 114 -2.68 -16.38 9.82
CA PHE A 114 -1.43 -15.92 9.18
C PHE A 114 -0.81 -16.85 8.12
N HIS A 115 -1.50 -17.92 7.73
CA HIS A 115 -1.15 -18.73 6.56
C HIS A 115 -2.41 -19.27 5.90
N ASP A 116 -3.22 -18.39 5.29
CA ASP A 116 -4.06 -18.85 4.18
C ASP A 116 -4.31 -17.71 3.19
N THR A 117 -3.37 -17.57 2.26
CA THR A 117 -3.72 -17.11 0.92
C THR A 117 -2.89 -17.93 -0.05
N GLY A 118 -3.30 -19.18 -0.24
CA GLY A 118 -2.86 -19.93 -1.38
C GLY A 118 -2.95 -21.44 -1.20
N ARG A 119 -3.95 -22.03 -1.89
CA ARG A 119 -4.11 -23.46 -2.24
C ARG A 119 -4.83 -24.26 -1.13
N ARG A 120 -6.05 -24.79 -1.30
CA ARG A 120 -6.72 -25.33 -2.50
C ARG A 120 -8.17 -25.67 -2.14
N LEU A 121 -9.15 -25.20 -2.93
CA LEU A 121 -10.32 -26.03 -3.27
C LEU A 121 -10.52 -25.90 -4.79
N LEU A 122 -10.25 -27.01 -5.47
CA LEU A 122 -10.55 -27.18 -6.88
C LEU A 122 -12.07 -27.17 -7.05
N GLY A 123 -12.57 -26.27 -7.88
CA GLY A 123 -13.98 -26.23 -8.24
C GLY A 123 -14.35 -24.98 -9.03
N GLY A 124 -13.61 -24.62 -10.08
CA GLY A 124 -14.02 -23.51 -10.95
C GLY A 124 -12.92 -23.04 -11.88
N ARG A 125 -13.07 -23.33 -13.17
CA ARG A 125 -12.28 -22.72 -14.24
C ARG A 125 -12.52 -21.20 -14.23
N GLY A 126 -11.61 -20.46 -13.64
CA GLY A 126 -11.62 -18.99 -13.64
C GLY A 126 -10.20 -18.48 -13.81
N ARG A 127 -9.88 -18.03 -15.02
CA ARG A 127 -8.61 -17.39 -15.37
C ARG A 127 -8.54 -16.03 -14.65
N TRP A 128 -7.74 -15.93 -13.60
CA TRP A 128 -7.45 -14.63 -12.98
C TRP A 128 -6.40 -13.91 -13.82
N GLY A 129 -6.84 -12.89 -14.56
CA GLY A 129 -5.97 -12.02 -15.35
C GLY A 129 -5.05 -11.22 -14.44
N TRP A 130 -3.75 -11.42 -14.62
CA TRP A 130 -2.72 -10.56 -14.07
C TRP A 130 -2.73 -9.25 -14.85
N ALA A 131 -3.04 -8.13 -14.21
CA ALA A 131 -2.74 -6.83 -14.78
C ALA A 131 -1.24 -6.56 -14.59
N ALA A 132 -0.42 -7.12 -15.48
CA ALA A 132 0.92 -6.62 -15.71
C ALA A 132 0.75 -5.20 -16.28
N ALA A 133 1.05 -4.18 -15.48
CA ALA A 133 1.28 -2.86 -16.03
C ALA A 133 2.65 -2.94 -16.74
N GLU A 134 2.63 -3.21 -18.03
CA GLU A 134 3.81 -3.12 -18.89
C GLU A 134 4.34 -1.68 -18.84
N PHE A 135 5.47 -1.51 -18.16
CA PHE A 135 6.27 -0.29 -18.24
C PHE A 135 7.04 -0.34 -19.56
N ARG A 136 6.63 0.47 -20.53
CA ARG A 136 7.44 0.80 -21.71
C ARG A 136 8.25 2.06 -21.38
N PRO A 137 9.58 1.98 -21.18
CA PRO A 137 10.40 3.18 -21.22
C PRO A 137 10.45 3.64 -22.68
N ASP A 138 9.96 4.85 -22.93
CA ASP A 138 10.14 5.50 -24.23
C ASP A 138 11.63 5.84 -24.40
N ALA A 139 12.13 5.53 -25.59
CA ALA A 139 13.51 5.76 -25.98
C ALA A 139 13.71 7.26 -26.21
N ALA A 140 14.51 7.90 -25.35
CA ALA A 140 15.11 9.17 -25.69
C ALA A 140 16.42 8.90 -26.44
N ALA A 141 16.39 9.16 -27.75
CA ALA A 141 17.54 9.53 -28.56
C ALA A 141 17.39 11.01 -28.94
#